data_AF-A0A434CZ85-F1
#
_entry.id   AF-A0A434CZ85-F1
#
_cell.length_a   1.000
_cell.length_b   1.000
_cell.length_c   1.000
_cell.angle_alpha   90.00
_cell.angle_beta   90.00
_cell.angle_gamma   90.00
#
_symmetry.space_group_name_H-M   'P 1'
#
loop_
_entity.id
_entity.type
_entity.pdbx_description
1 polymer ?
#
loop_
_entity_poly.entity_id
_entity_poly.type
_entity_poly.pdbx_seq_one_letter_code
_entity_poly.pdbx_strand_id
1 'polypeptide(L)'
;MKEGEEAFLHHAKLVRAYGAAVVVMAFDEDGQADTQAHKVEICTRAYKLLTEQAGFPPEDIVFDPNIFAIATGIDEHNNYGVDFIEAARQITATLPHVHISGGVSNLSFSFRGNEPVREAMHAVFLYHAIQAGMDMGIVNAGQLAVYDTIDPELREACEDVVNNRQPKGGGTATERMLELAERFKGTAGKEAQERDLAWRDWPVEQRISHALVNGITEFIDADTDEARLAAERPLHVIEGPLMAGMNVVGDLFGAGKMFLPQVVKSARVMKQAVAGLLPHMEAEKLANAANGVDTGERQTAGKILMATVKGDVHDIGKNIVGVVLACNNYEIIDLGVMVPAAKILQTAREQQVDIIGLSGLITPSLDEMAHMAAEMEREGFDIPLLIGGATTSRVHTAVKIHPRYARGQTVYVTDASRAVGVVSALLSNETKGGYVDNVRAEYKKVADAHARSEADKQRLPLAKARANAHRIDWSAYKPPKPSFLGLKVFEGWDLAELARYIDWTPFFQTWELKGRYPKILDDEAQGPAARQLFEDAQAMLKKIIAEKWFAPRGAIGLWPANAVGDDIRLFTDDKRSQELATFFTLRQQLTKRDGKANVALSDFVAPLDSGKADYL
;
A
#
# COMPACT_ATOMS: atom_id res chain seq x y z
N MET A 1 31.20 14.04 17.56
CA MET A 1 32.18 14.22 18.65
C MET A 1 32.72 15.64 18.78
N LYS A 2 32.22 16.62 18.00
CA LYS A 2 32.58 18.05 18.10
C LYS A 2 32.64 18.66 19.51
N GLU A 3 31.76 18.23 20.41
CA GLU A 3 31.70 18.73 21.80
C GLU A 3 32.47 17.84 22.80
N GLY A 4 33.29 16.92 22.30
CA GLY A 4 34.02 15.92 23.08
C GLY A 4 33.27 14.59 23.25
N GLU A 5 34.01 13.58 23.71
CA GLU A 5 33.48 12.22 23.90
C GLU A 5 32.44 12.10 25.01
N GLU A 6 32.56 12.88 26.08
CA GLU A 6 31.66 12.82 27.22
C GLU A 6 30.23 13.22 26.81
N ALA A 7 30.10 14.34 26.08
CA ALA A 7 28.83 14.80 25.53
C ALA A 7 28.26 13.79 24.52
N PHE A 8 29.11 13.23 23.65
CA PHE A 8 28.71 12.21 22.68
C PHE A 8 28.11 10.97 23.36
N LEU A 9 28.79 10.43 24.38
CA LEU A 9 28.31 9.27 25.14
C LEU A 9 27.05 9.57 25.95
N HIS A 10 26.93 10.77 26.50
CA HIS A 10 25.72 11.21 27.19
C HIS A 10 24.50 11.16 26.26
N HIS A 11 24.60 11.76 25.07
CA HIS A 11 23.52 11.76 24.08
C HIS A 11 23.22 10.35 23.55
N ALA A 12 24.25 9.55 23.27
CA ALA A 12 24.08 8.17 22.83
C ALA A 12 23.25 7.36 23.84
N LYS A 13 23.57 7.45 25.14
CA LYS A 13 22.82 6.73 26.19
C LYS A 13 21.34 7.15 26.25
N LEU A 14 21.05 8.42 26.01
CA LEU A 14 19.65 8.90 25.93
C LEU A 14 18.92 8.34 24.70
N VAL A 15 19.54 8.38 23.52
CA VAL A 15 18.97 7.81 22.28
C VAL A 15 18.64 6.33 22.47
N ARG A 16 19.55 5.56 23.07
CA ARG A 16 19.32 4.15 23.40
C ARG A 16 18.19 3.96 24.41
N ALA A 17 18.12 4.79 25.45
CA ALA A 17 17.05 4.72 26.45
C ALA A 17 15.65 4.96 25.84
N TYR A 18 15.58 5.74 24.75
CA TYR A 18 14.35 5.95 23.99
C TYR A 18 14.06 4.85 22.95
N GLY A 19 14.94 3.86 22.79
CA GLY A 19 14.78 2.76 21.85
C GLY A 19 14.91 3.17 20.38
N ALA A 20 15.75 4.18 20.09
CA ALA A 20 16.01 4.67 18.75
C ALA A 20 17.42 4.28 18.24
N ALA A 21 17.54 4.13 16.93
CA ALA A 21 18.83 4.05 16.23
C ALA A 21 19.54 5.42 16.20
N VAL A 22 20.84 5.43 15.96
CA VAL A 22 21.66 6.65 15.96
C VAL A 22 22.27 6.92 14.58
N VAL A 23 22.16 8.16 14.11
CA VAL A 23 22.89 8.65 12.93
C VAL A 23 24.06 9.51 13.40
N VAL A 24 25.28 9.11 13.07
CA VAL A 24 26.52 9.75 13.49
C VAL A 24 27.19 10.40 12.30
N MET A 25 27.15 11.72 12.25
CA MET A 25 27.90 12.50 11.28
C MET A 25 29.40 12.49 11.65
N ALA A 26 30.27 12.31 10.67
CA ALA A 26 31.72 12.26 10.84
C ALA A 26 32.30 13.67 11.11
N PHE A 27 32.06 14.15 12.33
CA PHE A 27 32.49 15.45 12.83
C PHE A 27 32.99 15.30 14.27
N ASP A 28 34.28 15.51 14.47
CA ASP A 28 34.94 15.48 15.76
C ASP A 28 35.45 16.86 16.20
N GLU A 29 36.34 16.90 17.19
CA GLU A 29 36.89 18.11 17.77
C GLU A 29 37.74 18.92 16.77
N ASP A 30 38.33 18.27 15.77
CA ASP A 30 39.22 18.89 14.78
C ASP A 30 38.48 19.35 13.51
N GLY A 31 37.28 18.84 13.25
CA GLY A 31 36.43 19.33 12.16
C GLY A 31 35.56 18.27 11.51
N GLN A 32 35.04 18.61 10.33
CA GLN A 32 34.35 17.65 9.47
C GLN A 32 35.38 16.81 8.72
N ALA A 33 35.13 15.51 8.61
CA ALA A 33 36.00 14.59 7.90
C ALA A 33 35.89 14.77 6.38
N ASP A 34 36.90 15.39 5.74
CA ASP A 34 36.96 15.68 4.31
C ASP A 34 37.71 14.64 3.48
N THR A 35 38.78 14.05 4.02
CA THR A 35 39.57 12.97 3.38
C THR A 35 39.07 11.57 3.74
N GLN A 36 39.34 10.56 2.88
CA GLN A 36 39.02 9.16 3.18
C GLN A 36 39.53 8.71 4.55
N ALA A 37 40.81 8.98 4.85
CA ALA A 37 41.45 8.54 6.09
C ALA A 37 40.75 9.10 7.33
N HIS A 38 40.43 10.39 7.32
CA HIS A 38 39.77 11.07 8.43
C HIS A 38 38.32 10.58 8.62
N LYS A 39 37.60 10.30 7.51
CA LYS A 39 36.24 9.73 7.56
C LYS A 39 36.23 8.37 8.28
N VAL A 40 37.16 7.50 7.91
CA VAL A 40 37.29 6.16 8.50
C VAL A 40 37.72 6.23 9.96
N GLU A 41 38.65 7.12 10.30
CA GLU A 41 39.14 7.32 11.68
C GLU A 41 38.00 7.71 12.62
N ILE A 42 37.22 8.75 12.28
CA ILE A 42 36.11 9.23 13.11
C ILE A 42 35.02 8.15 13.27
N CYS A 43 34.64 7.47 12.19
CA CYS A 43 33.63 6.42 12.25
C CYS A 43 34.10 5.23 13.11
N THR A 44 35.38 4.86 13.02
CA THR A 44 35.97 3.79 13.84
C THR A 44 35.99 4.17 15.31
N ARG A 45 36.36 5.41 15.65
CA ARG A 45 36.35 5.92 17.02
C ARG A 45 34.92 5.94 17.59
N ALA A 46 33.96 6.47 16.83
CA ALA A 46 32.55 6.49 17.23
C ALA A 46 31.96 5.08 17.42
N TYR A 47 32.30 4.12 16.55
CA TYR A 47 31.84 2.74 16.66
C TYR A 47 32.24 2.10 17.99
N LYS A 48 33.52 2.24 18.38
CA LYS A 48 34.02 1.71 19.67
C LYS A 48 33.31 2.36 20.85
N LEU A 49 33.16 3.69 20.84
CA LEU A 49 32.45 4.41 21.91
C LEU A 49 30.99 3.93 22.04
N LEU A 50 30.28 3.78 20.93
CA LEU A 50 28.87 3.39 20.93
C LEU A 50 28.65 1.95 21.35
N THR A 51 29.45 1.02 20.84
CA THR A 51 29.29 -0.41 21.10
C THR A 51 29.84 -0.81 22.48
N GLU A 52 31.02 -0.32 22.86
CA GLU A 52 31.71 -0.73 24.09
C GLU A 52 31.25 0.06 25.32
N GLN A 53 30.93 1.36 25.19
CA GLN A 53 30.63 2.22 26.34
C GLN A 53 29.16 2.66 26.45
N ALA A 54 28.45 2.84 25.32
CA ALA A 54 27.01 3.17 25.33
C ALA A 54 26.10 1.93 25.20
N GLY A 55 26.65 0.80 24.74
CA GLY A 55 25.97 -0.49 24.63
C GLY A 55 24.95 -0.53 23.47
N PHE A 56 25.22 0.17 22.38
CA PHE A 56 24.43 0.04 21.15
C PHE A 56 24.72 -1.30 20.47
N PRO A 57 23.69 -1.97 19.94
CA PRO A 57 23.91 -3.01 18.94
C PRO A 57 24.45 -2.34 17.65
N PRO A 58 25.49 -2.91 17.01
CA PRO A 58 26.08 -2.35 15.79
C PRO A 58 25.11 -2.05 14.65
N GLU A 59 24.06 -2.86 14.49
CA GLU A 59 23.01 -2.70 13.49
C GLU A 59 22.13 -1.45 13.67
N ASP A 60 22.14 -0.82 14.85
CA ASP A 60 21.42 0.42 15.13
C ASP A 60 22.30 1.67 14.90
N ILE A 61 23.50 1.52 14.33
CA ILE A 61 24.45 2.61 14.07
C ILE A 61 24.49 2.92 12.57
N VAL A 62 24.14 4.16 12.22
CA VAL A 62 24.26 4.71 10.86
C VAL A 62 25.35 5.78 10.85
N PHE A 63 26.40 5.61 10.06
CA PHE A 63 27.42 6.65 9.87
C PHE A 63 27.08 7.53 8.69
N ASP A 64 27.25 8.85 8.83
CA ASP A 64 27.28 9.81 7.70
C ASP A 64 28.71 10.34 7.55
N PRO A 65 29.51 9.76 6.63
CA PRO A 65 30.89 10.19 6.39
C PRO A 65 31.04 11.57 5.72
N ASN A 66 29.98 12.37 5.59
CA ASN A 66 29.91 13.66 4.89
C ASN A 66 30.15 13.57 3.37
N ILE A 67 29.11 13.88 2.58
CA ILE A 67 29.24 14.12 1.13
C ILE A 67 29.52 15.61 0.91
N PHE A 68 30.63 15.92 0.23
CA PHE A 68 31.02 17.27 -0.15
C PHE A 68 30.82 17.54 -1.64
N ALA A 69 30.79 18.82 -2.01
CA ALA A 69 30.58 19.26 -3.39
C ALA A 69 31.83 18.99 -4.24
N ILE A 70 31.61 18.46 -5.45
CA ILE A 70 32.64 18.24 -6.48
C ILE A 70 32.41 19.15 -7.69
N ALA A 71 33.38 19.21 -8.61
CA ALA A 71 33.34 20.11 -9.76
C ALA A 71 33.09 21.58 -9.39
N THR A 72 33.67 22.03 -8.28
CA THR A 72 33.58 23.42 -7.80
C THR A 72 34.61 24.35 -8.46
N GLY A 73 35.55 23.81 -9.24
CA GLY A 73 36.70 24.54 -9.80
C GLY A 73 37.88 24.70 -8.84
N ILE A 74 37.89 23.98 -7.71
CA ILE A 74 38.98 23.95 -6.71
C ILE A 74 39.58 22.55 -6.74
N ASP A 75 40.89 22.45 -6.93
CA ASP A 75 41.56 21.16 -7.19
C ASP A 75 41.44 20.19 -6.01
N GLU A 76 41.49 20.72 -4.79
CA GLU A 76 41.33 19.96 -3.54
C GLU A 76 39.96 19.28 -3.44
N HIS A 77 38.92 19.81 -4.10
CA HIS A 77 37.58 19.27 -4.04
C HIS A 77 37.32 18.14 -5.06
N ASN A 78 38.21 17.98 -6.05
CA ASN A 78 38.00 17.01 -7.14
C ASN A 78 37.94 15.57 -6.60
N ASN A 79 38.62 15.28 -5.48
CA ASN A 79 38.69 13.92 -4.95
C ASN A 79 37.59 13.56 -3.95
N TYR A 80 36.74 14.51 -3.52
CA TYR A 80 35.76 14.25 -2.45
C TYR A 80 34.75 13.14 -2.76
N GLY A 81 34.39 12.96 -4.05
CA GLY A 81 33.53 11.85 -4.48
C GLY A 81 34.20 10.49 -4.25
N VAL A 82 35.48 10.37 -4.64
CA VAL A 82 36.31 9.17 -4.44
C VAL A 82 36.53 8.92 -2.95
N ASP A 83 36.88 9.96 -2.18
CA ASP A 83 37.13 9.85 -0.74
C ASP A 83 35.90 9.30 0.01
N PHE A 84 34.69 9.70 -0.36
CA PHE A 84 33.47 9.15 0.23
C PHE A 84 33.25 7.68 -0.17
N ILE A 85 33.35 7.36 -1.46
CA ILE A 85 33.13 5.99 -1.97
C ILE A 85 34.12 5.00 -1.33
N GLU A 86 35.40 5.36 -1.26
CA GLU A 86 36.42 4.52 -0.63
C GLU A 86 36.25 4.44 0.89
N ALA A 87 35.84 5.52 1.56
CA ALA A 87 35.55 5.49 2.99
C ALA A 87 34.35 4.57 3.30
N ALA A 88 33.28 4.61 2.50
CA ALA A 88 32.14 3.72 2.63
C ALA A 88 32.57 2.25 2.52
N ARG A 89 33.42 1.93 1.53
CA ARG A 89 33.97 0.58 1.33
C ARG A 89 34.80 0.11 2.52
N GLN A 90 35.66 0.98 3.04
CA GLN A 90 36.52 0.62 4.16
C GLN A 90 35.74 0.51 5.47
N ILE A 91 34.81 1.42 5.75
CA ILE A 91 33.95 1.39 6.95
C ILE A 91 33.12 0.10 6.96
N THR A 92 32.43 -0.23 5.86
CA THR A 92 31.58 -1.44 5.78
C THR A 92 32.39 -2.73 5.85
N ALA A 93 33.62 -2.73 5.33
CA ALA A 93 34.52 -3.88 5.43
C ALA A 93 35.11 -4.08 6.85
N THR A 94 35.29 -3.01 7.62
CA THR A 94 36.01 -3.06 8.91
C THR A 94 35.11 -2.96 10.14
N LEU A 95 33.94 -2.33 10.01
CA LEU A 95 32.97 -2.12 11.08
C LEU A 95 31.70 -2.93 10.76
N PRO A 96 31.55 -4.16 11.29
CA PRO A 96 30.46 -5.03 10.89
C PRO A 96 29.10 -4.50 11.35
N HIS A 97 28.08 -4.75 10.53
CA HIS A 97 26.66 -4.45 10.73
C HIS A 97 26.24 -2.97 10.71
N VAL A 98 27.17 -2.02 10.58
CA VAL A 98 26.81 -0.59 10.49
C VAL A 98 26.22 -0.25 9.13
N HIS A 99 25.44 0.83 9.11
CA HIS A 99 24.87 1.42 7.90
C HIS A 99 25.64 2.68 7.49
N ILE A 100 25.60 3.04 6.21
CA ILE A 100 26.27 4.23 5.66
C ILE A 100 25.25 5.14 4.98
N SER A 101 25.18 6.38 5.47
CA SER A 101 24.29 7.45 5.03
C SER A 101 25.05 8.60 4.37
N GLY A 102 24.35 9.39 3.55
CA GLY A 102 24.90 10.63 3.02
C GLY A 102 23.91 11.54 2.29
N GLY A 103 24.08 12.84 2.46
CA GLY A 103 23.37 13.90 1.73
C GLY A 103 23.83 14.06 0.28
N VAL A 104 23.29 13.27 -0.64
CA VAL A 104 23.75 13.24 -2.06
C VAL A 104 23.57 14.58 -2.76
N SER A 105 22.56 15.37 -2.38
CA SER A 105 22.33 16.70 -2.97
C SER A 105 23.53 17.66 -2.79
N ASN A 106 24.36 17.46 -1.76
CA ASN A 106 25.58 18.23 -1.51
C ASN A 106 26.64 18.02 -2.60
N LEU A 107 26.71 16.83 -3.19
CA LEU A 107 27.67 16.48 -4.24
C LEU A 107 27.60 17.43 -5.44
N SER A 108 26.36 17.77 -5.82
CA SER A 108 26.02 18.54 -7.02
C SER A 108 25.86 20.04 -6.78
N PHE A 109 26.32 20.56 -5.63
CA PHE A 109 26.04 21.93 -5.20
C PHE A 109 26.43 22.99 -6.25
N SER A 110 27.53 22.74 -6.97
CA SER A 110 28.07 23.60 -8.04
C SER A 110 27.11 23.81 -9.22
N PHE A 111 26.10 22.95 -9.38
CA PHE A 111 25.16 22.95 -10.51
C PHE A 111 23.72 23.32 -10.11
N ARG A 112 23.52 23.98 -8.96
CA ARG A 112 22.20 24.45 -8.52
C ARG A 112 21.47 25.23 -9.62
N GLY A 113 20.23 24.85 -9.90
CA GLY A 113 19.40 25.43 -10.96
C GLY A 113 19.53 24.74 -12.32
N ASN A 114 20.39 23.72 -12.44
CA ASN A 114 20.47 22.84 -13.61
C ASN A 114 20.09 21.42 -13.21
N GLU A 115 18.78 21.18 -13.05
CA GLU A 115 18.28 19.91 -12.55
C GLU A 115 18.76 18.72 -13.39
N PRO A 116 18.65 18.67 -14.73
CA PRO A 116 19.09 17.52 -15.53
C PRO A 116 20.53 17.05 -15.25
N VAL A 117 21.45 18.00 -15.04
CA VAL A 117 22.84 17.71 -14.67
C VAL A 117 22.94 17.16 -13.25
N ARG A 118 22.23 17.75 -12.30
CA ARG A 118 22.24 17.30 -10.90
C ARG A 118 21.69 15.89 -10.77
N GLU A 119 20.59 15.60 -11.46
CA GLU A 119 19.96 14.28 -11.50
C GLU A 119 20.94 13.21 -12.03
N ALA A 120 21.64 13.52 -13.13
CA ALA A 120 22.65 12.64 -13.70
C ALA A 120 23.84 12.40 -12.74
N MET A 121 24.35 13.45 -12.09
CA MET A 121 25.43 13.33 -11.11
C MET A 121 25.03 12.48 -9.90
N HIS A 122 23.80 12.65 -9.39
CA HIS A 122 23.30 11.86 -8.26
C HIS A 122 23.19 10.38 -8.61
N ALA A 123 22.65 10.07 -9.79
CA ALA A 123 22.49 8.70 -10.28
C ALA A 123 23.85 7.99 -10.44
N VAL A 124 24.84 8.67 -11.03
CA VAL A 124 26.21 8.13 -11.17
C VAL A 124 26.87 7.92 -9.81
N PHE A 125 26.78 8.90 -8.91
CA PHE A 125 27.36 8.77 -7.57
C PHE A 125 26.75 7.62 -6.78
N LEU A 126 25.42 7.52 -6.75
CA LEU A 126 24.72 6.44 -6.07
C LEU A 126 25.09 5.07 -6.65
N TYR A 127 25.23 4.96 -7.97
CA TYR A 127 25.65 3.72 -8.62
C TYR A 127 26.96 3.18 -8.04
N HIS A 128 27.97 4.04 -7.85
CA HIS A 128 29.26 3.65 -7.26
C HIS A 128 29.20 3.52 -5.73
N ALA A 129 28.55 4.46 -5.04
CA ALA A 129 28.49 4.49 -3.58
C ALA A 129 27.75 3.28 -3.01
N ILE A 130 26.65 2.84 -3.66
CA ILE A 130 25.89 1.65 -3.23
C ILE A 130 26.73 0.38 -3.35
N GLN A 131 27.50 0.24 -4.44
CA GLN A 131 28.43 -0.89 -4.62
C GLN A 131 29.59 -0.86 -3.61
N ALA A 132 29.93 0.33 -3.11
CA ALA A 132 30.90 0.53 -2.05
C ALA A 132 30.31 0.39 -0.63
N GLY A 133 29.02 0.05 -0.49
CA GLY A 133 28.40 -0.25 0.80
C GLY A 133 27.59 0.91 1.41
N MET A 134 27.32 1.98 0.67
CA MET A 134 26.31 2.96 1.05
C MET A 134 24.90 2.37 0.90
N ASP A 135 24.08 2.43 1.94
CA ASP A 135 22.73 1.86 1.95
C ASP A 135 21.63 2.86 2.34
N MET A 136 21.99 4.10 2.68
CA MET A 136 21.02 5.17 3.02
C MET A 136 21.34 6.52 2.31
N GLY A 137 20.68 6.81 1.19
CA GLY A 137 20.80 8.11 0.50
C GLY A 137 19.78 9.15 0.96
N ILE A 138 20.22 10.35 1.34
CA ILE A 138 19.33 11.52 1.54
C ILE A 138 19.26 12.28 0.21
N VAL A 139 18.23 11.98 -0.58
CA VAL A 139 18.02 12.42 -1.97
C VAL A 139 16.60 12.89 -2.21
N ASN A 140 16.41 13.73 -3.24
CA ASN A 140 15.10 13.88 -3.86
C ASN A 140 14.95 12.78 -4.91
N ALA A 141 14.26 11.72 -4.53
CA ALA A 141 14.28 10.50 -5.32
C ALA A 141 13.47 10.61 -6.63
N GLY A 142 12.49 11.53 -6.69
CA GLY A 142 11.81 11.89 -7.95
C GLY A 142 12.68 12.65 -8.96
N GLN A 143 13.91 12.98 -8.58
CA GLN A 143 14.93 13.62 -9.41
C GLN A 143 16.11 12.67 -9.69
N LEU A 144 15.96 11.35 -9.49
CA LEU A 144 16.99 10.39 -9.83
C LEU A 144 16.74 9.81 -11.22
N ALA A 145 17.63 10.15 -12.17
CA ALA A 145 17.63 9.52 -13.48
C ALA A 145 18.05 8.05 -13.36
N VAL A 146 17.44 7.17 -14.17
CA VAL A 146 17.93 5.78 -14.28
C VAL A 146 19.29 5.82 -14.97
N TYR A 147 20.31 5.20 -14.37
CA TYR A 147 21.70 5.26 -14.86
C TYR A 147 21.85 4.97 -16.36
N ASP A 148 21.09 4.01 -16.90
CA ASP A 148 21.12 3.63 -18.31
C ASP A 148 20.31 4.53 -19.25
N THR A 149 19.44 5.39 -18.71
CA THR A 149 18.65 6.36 -19.50
C THR A 149 19.31 7.74 -19.55
N ILE A 150 20.39 7.97 -18.80
CA ILE A 150 21.17 9.20 -18.88
C ILE A 150 21.82 9.27 -20.26
N ASP A 151 21.77 10.46 -20.87
CA ASP A 151 22.48 10.71 -22.13
C ASP A 151 23.94 10.22 -22.04
N PRO A 152 24.44 9.42 -23.01
CA PRO A 152 25.76 8.80 -22.91
C PRO A 152 26.92 9.79 -22.72
N GLU A 153 26.83 10.99 -23.31
CA GLU A 153 27.86 12.04 -23.18
C GLU A 153 27.83 12.67 -21.78
N LEU A 154 26.63 12.97 -21.27
CA LEU A 154 26.43 13.49 -19.92
C LEU A 154 26.83 12.47 -18.85
N ARG A 155 26.49 11.18 -19.06
CA ARG A 155 26.84 10.08 -18.16
C ARG A 155 28.36 9.93 -18.04
N GLU A 156 29.08 9.94 -19.16
CA GLU A 156 30.54 9.82 -19.14
C GLU A 156 31.21 11.01 -18.41
N ALA A 157 30.70 12.22 -18.59
CA ALA A 157 31.23 13.38 -17.85
C ALA A 157 30.93 13.33 -16.35
N CYS A 158 29.74 12.89 -15.95
CA CYS A 158 29.41 12.67 -14.55
C CYS A 158 30.30 11.57 -13.93
N GLU A 159 30.54 10.50 -14.68
CA GLU A 159 31.46 9.42 -14.34
C GLU A 159 32.89 9.96 -14.14
N ASP A 160 33.40 10.81 -15.04
CA ASP A 160 34.72 11.42 -14.92
C ASP A 160 34.85 12.28 -13.66
N VAL A 161 33.83 13.09 -13.35
CA VAL A 161 33.82 13.98 -12.18
C VAL A 161 33.69 13.21 -10.86
N VAL A 162 32.76 12.25 -10.76
CA VAL A 162 32.52 11.48 -9.53
C VAL A 162 33.74 10.64 -9.12
N ASN A 163 34.40 10.03 -10.10
CA ASN A 163 35.55 9.15 -9.87
C ASN A 163 36.90 9.84 -10.06
N ASN A 164 36.92 11.17 -10.22
CA ASN A 164 38.12 11.97 -10.45
C ASN A 164 39.04 11.38 -11.56
N ARG A 165 38.43 10.96 -12.68
CA ARG A 165 39.14 10.36 -13.83
C ARG A 165 39.50 11.42 -14.86
N GLN A 166 40.62 11.22 -15.56
CA GLN A 166 40.95 12.03 -16.72
C GLN A 166 40.00 11.72 -17.89
N PRO A 167 39.36 12.75 -18.50
CA PRO A 167 38.52 12.57 -19.67
C PRO A 167 39.29 12.00 -20.86
N LYS A 168 38.64 11.12 -21.64
CA LYS A 168 39.23 10.52 -22.85
C LYS A 168 39.65 11.53 -23.92
N GLY A 169 38.99 12.70 -23.95
CA GLY A 169 39.27 13.80 -24.89
C GLY A 169 40.39 14.74 -24.46
N GLY A 170 41.01 14.53 -23.28
CA GLY A 170 41.94 15.48 -22.66
C GLY A 170 41.24 16.60 -21.87
N GLY A 171 41.99 17.38 -21.09
CA GLY A 171 41.46 18.41 -20.18
C GLY A 171 41.13 17.88 -18.78
N THR A 172 40.44 18.69 -17.96
CA THR A 172 39.98 18.28 -16.62
C THR A 172 38.51 17.84 -16.63
N ALA A 173 38.13 16.90 -15.74
CA ALA A 173 36.74 16.44 -15.62
C ALA A 173 35.78 17.59 -15.28
N THR A 174 36.22 18.52 -14.43
CA THR A 174 35.45 19.69 -14.01
C THR A 174 35.16 20.65 -15.18
N GLU A 175 36.14 20.98 -16.01
CA GLU A 175 35.94 21.84 -17.19
C GLU A 175 34.97 21.22 -18.20
N ARG A 176 35.17 19.94 -18.53
CA ARG A 176 34.26 19.19 -19.43
C ARG A 176 32.82 19.19 -18.93
N MET A 177 32.64 19.01 -17.62
CA MET A 177 31.31 18.98 -17.01
C MET A 177 30.63 20.36 -17.02
N LEU A 178 31.38 21.44 -16.80
CA LEU A 178 30.85 22.81 -16.86
C LEU A 178 30.42 23.18 -18.29
N GLU A 179 31.20 22.79 -19.31
CA GLU A 179 30.85 22.99 -20.73
C GLU A 179 29.59 22.22 -21.13
N LEU A 180 29.46 20.97 -20.67
CA LEU A 180 28.26 20.16 -20.88
C LEU A 180 27.04 20.75 -20.16
N ALA A 181 27.21 21.22 -18.94
CA ALA A 181 26.10 21.72 -18.14
C ALA A 181 25.35 22.87 -18.82
N GLU A 182 26.05 23.80 -19.49
CA GLU A 182 25.39 24.89 -20.23
C GLU A 182 24.50 24.41 -21.39
N ARG A 183 24.81 23.26 -22.02
CA ARG A 183 23.97 22.68 -23.07
C ARG A 183 22.63 22.14 -22.56
N PHE A 184 22.57 21.72 -21.29
CA PHE A 184 21.38 21.11 -20.68
C PHE A 184 20.54 22.10 -19.86
N LYS A 185 20.84 23.39 -19.94
CA LYS A 185 20.19 24.45 -19.16
C LYS A 185 18.98 25.02 -19.93
N GLY A 186 17.76 24.60 -19.58
CA GLY A 186 16.51 25.28 -20.02
C GLY A 186 15.44 24.45 -20.75
N THR A 187 15.53 23.13 -20.80
CA THR A 187 14.59 22.26 -21.54
C THR A 187 13.25 21.94 -20.82
N ALA A 188 13.03 22.47 -19.61
CA ALA A 188 11.81 22.22 -18.84
C ALA A 188 10.80 23.37 -19.00
N GLY A 189 9.84 23.27 -19.93
CA GLY A 189 8.58 24.04 -19.76
C GLY A 189 7.75 24.44 -20.98
N LYS A 190 8.21 24.30 -22.24
CA LYS A 190 7.40 24.76 -23.41
C LYS A 190 7.18 23.77 -24.54
N GLU A 191 7.90 22.66 -24.61
CA GLU A 191 7.71 21.64 -25.68
C GLU A 191 6.79 20.47 -25.28
N ALA A 192 6.31 20.42 -24.03
CA ALA A 192 5.53 19.27 -23.55
C ALA A 192 4.08 19.21 -24.09
N GLN A 193 3.51 20.33 -24.55
CA GLN A 193 2.09 20.39 -24.91
C GLN A 193 1.81 20.13 -26.40
N GLU A 194 2.78 20.32 -27.30
CA GLU A 194 2.64 19.98 -28.73
C GLU A 194 3.11 18.54 -29.06
N ARG A 195 3.76 17.84 -28.12
CA ARG A 195 4.24 16.46 -28.32
C ARG A 195 3.18 15.36 -28.12
N ASP A 196 2.00 15.66 -27.59
CA ASP A 196 1.07 14.65 -27.06
C ASP A 196 0.07 14.04 -28.06
N LEU A 197 0.11 14.42 -29.35
CA LEU A 197 -0.72 13.80 -30.41
C LEU A 197 0.07 12.93 -31.39
N ALA A 198 1.39 12.81 -31.24
CA ALA A 198 2.23 12.01 -32.15
C ALA A 198 1.82 10.53 -32.20
N TRP A 199 1.17 10.01 -31.16
CA TRP A 199 0.66 8.64 -31.12
C TRP A 199 -0.56 8.44 -32.03
N ARG A 200 -1.24 9.50 -32.47
CA ARG A 200 -2.38 9.39 -33.40
C ARG A 200 -1.99 8.89 -34.79
N ASP A 201 -0.73 9.07 -35.16
CA ASP A 201 -0.18 8.59 -36.44
C ASP A 201 0.27 7.12 -36.39
N TRP A 202 0.18 6.46 -35.22
CA TRP A 202 0.52 5.05 -35.07
C TRP A 202 -0.55 4.11 -35.65
N PRO A 203 -0.20 2.83 -35.93
CA PRO A 203 -1.19 1.81 -36.28
C PRO A 203 -2.31 1.68 -35.23
N VAL A 204 -3.53 1.36 -35.67
CA VAL A 204 -4.73 1.35 -34.82
C VAL A 204 -4.57 0.46 -33.58
N GLU A 205 -3.88 -0.67 -33.70
CA GLU A 205 -3.62 -1.59 -32.58
C GLU A 205 -2.72 -0.93 -31.52
N GLN A 206 -1.71 -0.18 -31.95
CA GLN A 206 -0.81 0.56 -31.05
C GLN A 206 -1.54 1.75 -30.41
N ARG A 207 -2.44 2.42 -31.14
CA ARG A 207 -3.29 3.50 -30.59
C ARG A 207 -4.23 2.98 -29.52
N ILE A 208 -4.89 1.85 -29.76
CA ILE A 208 -5.75 1.17 -28.78
C ILE A 208 -4.94 0.79 -27.54
N SER A 209 -3.75 0.18 -27.70
CA SER A 209 -2.88 -0.17 -26.57
C SER A 209 -2.43 1.08 -25.79
N HIS A 210 -2.08 2.16 -26.48
CA HIS A 210 -1.69 3.42 -25.85
C HIS A 210 -2.85 4.05 -25.08
N ALA A 211 -4.06 4.06 -25.65
CA ALA A 211 -5.26 4.56 -25.02
C ALA A 211 -5.63 3.75 -23.76
N LEU A 212 -5.49 2.42 -23.81
CA LEU A 212 -5.72 1.54 -22.67
C LEU A 212 -4.71 1.81 -21.54
N VAL A 213 -3.40 1.84 -21.84
CA VAL A 213 -2.36 2.07 -20.82
C VAL A 213 -2.49 3.46 -20.18
N ASN A 214 -2.81 4.49 -20.96
CA ASN A 214 -2.92 5.86 -20.44
C ASN A 214 -4.34 6.22 -19.96
N GLY A 215 -5.33 5.35 -20.11
CA GLY A 215 -6.70 5.59 -19.68
C GLY A 215 -7.44 6.66 -20.49
N ILE A 216 -7.12 6.81 -21.78
CA ILE A 216 -7.66 7.80 -22.71
C ILE A 216 -8.98 7.29 -23.30
N THR A 217 -10.07 8.04 -23.08
CA THR A 217 -11.43 7.67 -23.54
C THR A 217 -11.90 8.43 -24.78
N GLU A 218 -11.21 9.50 -25.16
CA GLU A 218 -11.67 10.44 -26.19
C GLU A 218 -11.71 9.84 -27.60
N PHE A 219 -10.74 8.99 -27.94
CA PHE A 219 -10.59 8.42 -29.30
C PHE A 219 -10.94 6.93 -29.39
N ILE A 220 -11.28 6.28 -28.27
CA ILE A 220 -11.40 4.83 -28.22
C ILE A 220 -12.53 4.30 -29.10
N ASP A 221 -13.65 5.01 -29.21
CA ASP A 221 -14.77 4.57 -30.05
C ASP A 221 -14.39 4.56 -31.54
N ALA A 222 -13.68 5.59 -31.99
CA ALA A 222 -13.20 5.70 -33.36
C ALA A 222 -12.11 4.67 -33.68
N ASP A 223 -11.13 4.52 -32.78
CA ASP A 223 -10.05 3.53 -32.96
C ASP A 223 -10.59 2.09 -32.93
N THR A 224 -11.60 1.82 -32.09
CA THR A 224 -12.25 0.51 -32.00
C THR A 224 -13.04 0.19 -33.27
N ASP A 225 -13.76 1.16 -33.84
CA ASP A 225 -14.48 0.95 -35.11
C ASP A 225 -13.52 0.76 -36.30
N GLU A 226 -12.40 1.51 -36.35
CA GLU A 226 -11.36 1.31 -37.36
C GLU A 226 -10.76 -0.10 -37.28
N ALA A 227 -10.40 -0.57 -36.07
CA ALA A 227 -9.92 -1.93 -35.86
C ALA A 227 -11.00 -2.98 -36.22
N ARG A 228 -12.28 -2.70 -35.95
CA ARG A 228 -13.40 -3.56 -36.31
C ARG A 228 -13.57 -3.70 -37.81
N LEU A 229 -13.38 -2.62 -38.58
CA LEU A 229 -13.45 -2.66 -40.04
C LEU A 229 -12.30 -3.45 -40.66
N ALA A 230 -11.13 -3.46 -40.01
CA ALA A 230 -9.97 -4.25 -40.44
C ALA A 230 -10.05 -5.73 -40.01
N ALA A 231 -10.83 -6.05 -38.98
CA ALA A 231 -10.97 -7.41 -38.45
C ALA A 231 -12.05 -8.23 -39.18
N GLU A 232 -11.82 -9.53 -39.34
CA GLU A 232 -12.80 -10.45 -39.93
C GLU A 232 -14.09 -10.55 -39.10
N ARG A 233 -13.96 -10.44 -37.77
CA ARG A 233 -15.07 -10.52 -36.81
C ARG A 233 -14.88 -9.44 -35.75
N PRO A 234 -15.95 -8.74 -35.33
CA PRO A 234 -15.92 -7.82 -34.19
C PRO A 234 -15.28 -8.42 -32.92
N LEU A 235 -15.46 -9.72 -32.68
CA LEU A 235 -14.85 -10.42 -31.55
C LEU A 235 -13.31 -10.41 -31.59
N HIS A 236 -12.69 -10.44 -32.77
CA HIS A 236 -11.22 -10.43 -32.91
C HIS A 236 -10.60 -9.10 -32.45
N VAL A 237 -11.36 -8.00 -32.43
CA VAL A 237 -10.89 -6.72 -31.86
C VAL A 237 -10.72 -6.83 -30.35
N ILE A 238 -11.62 -7.58 -29.69
CA ILE A 238 -11.54 -7.86 -28.26
C ILE A 238 -10.34 -8.78 -27.99
N GLU A 239 -10.30 -9.93 -28.65
CA GLU A 239 -9.26 -10.96 -28.43
C GLU A 239 -7.85 -10.54 -28.90
N GLY A 240 -7.76 -9.56 -29.82
CA GLY A 240 -6.52 -9.02 -30.36
C GLY A 240 -6.07 -7.73 -29.66
N PRO A 241 -6.24 -6.55 -30.28
CA PRO A 241 -5.63 -5.29 -29.82
C PRO A 241 -6.07 -4.87 -28.42
N LEU A 242 -7.34 -5.10 -28.05
CA LEU A 242 -7.84 -4.74 -26.72
C LEU A 242 -7.21 -5.61 -25.62
N MET A 243 -7.22 -6.94 -25.80
CA MET A 243 -6.56 -7.85 -24.85
C MET A 243 -5.04 -7.66 -24.80
N ALA A 244 -4.38 -7.38 -25.93
CA ALA A 244 -2.96 -7.08 -25.95
C ALA A 244 -2.64 -5.83 -25.10
N GLY A 245 -3.43 -4.77 -25.22
CA GLY A 245 -3.28 -3.58 -24.39
C GLY A 245 -3.53 -3.86 -22.90
N MET A 246 -4.50 -4.70 -22.57
CA MET A 246 -4.77 -5.11 -21.19
C MET A 246 -3.67 -5.99 -20.59
N ASN A 247 -3.01 -6.83 -21.40
CA ASN A 247 -1.84 -7.58 -20.95
C ASN A 247 -0.68 -6.66 -20.55
N VAL A 248 -0.43 -5.59 -21.34
CA VAL A 248 0.58 -4.57 -20.99
C VAL A 248 0.23 -3.87 -19.67
N VAL A 249 -1.05 -3.53 -19.46
CA VAL A 249 -1.54 -2.98 -18.18
C VAL A 249 -1.27 -3.96 -17.03
N GLY A 250 -1.55 -5.24 -17.24
CA GLY A 250 -1.28 -6.31 -16.27
C GLY A 250 0.20 -6.45 -15.92
N ASP A 251 1.08 -6.44 -16.93
CA ASP A 251 2.53 -6.54 -16.76
C ASP A 251 3.09 -5.32 -16.01
N LEU A 252 2.64 -4.11 -16.35
CA LEU A 252 3.04 -2.88 -15.67
C LEU A 252 2.56 -2.86 -14.21
N PHE A 253 1.34 -3.32 -13.94
CA PHE A 253 0.80 -3.44 -12.59
C PHE A 253 1.56 -4.50 -11.77
N GLY A 254 1.83 -5.66 -12.35
CA GLY A 254 2.62 -6.73 -11.72
C GLY A 254 4.07 -6.32 -11.43
N ALA A 255 4.67 -5.48 -12.28
CA ALA A 255 5.99 -4.91 -12.09
C ALA A 255 6.03 -3.70 -11.13
N GLY A 256 4.88 -3.26 -10.59
CA GLY A 256 4.78 -2.10 -9.71
C GLY A 256 5.01 -0.75 -10.41
N LYS A 257 4.92 -0.71 -11.74
CA LYS A 257 5.08 0.49 -12.59
C LYS A 257 3.75 1.19 -12.87
N MET A 258 2.63 0.51 -12.60
CA MET A 258 1.28 1.05 -12.67
C MET A 258 0.56 0.75 -11.37
N PHE A 259 -0.32 1.66 -10.94
CA PHE A 259 -1.06 1.55 -9.69
C PHE A 259 -2.55 1.35 -9.94
N LEU A 260 -3.27 0.86 -8.93
CA LEU A 260 -4.69 0.52 -9.04
C LEU A 260 -5.57 1.65 -9.62
N PRO A 261 -5.40 2.94 -9.28
CA PRO A 261 -6.15 4.03 -9.91
C PRO A 261 -6.02 4.06 -11.43
N GLN A 262 -4.84 3.78 -11.96
CA GLN A 262 -4.57 3.75 -13.40
C GLN A 262 -5.20 2.52 -14.05
N VAL A 263 -5.07 1.34 -13.41
CA VAL A 263 -5.70 0.10 -13.88
C VAL A 263 -7.22 0.24 -14.02
N VAL A 264 -7.86 0.92 -13.06
CA VAL A 264 -9.31 1.20 -13.14
C VAL A 264 -9.64 2.18 -14.29
N LYS A 265 -8.77 3.16 -14.57
CA LYS A 265 -8.93 4.03 -15.75
C LYS A 265 -8.80 3.23 -17.06
N SER A 266 -7.84 2.30 -17.16
CA SER A 266 -7.70 1.39 -18.30
C SER A 266 -8.94 0.50 -18.50
N ALA A 267 -9.48 -0.05 -17.40
CA ALA A 267 -10.70 -0.85 -17.43
C ALA A 267 -11.90 -0.09 -18.00
N ARG A 268 -11.99 1.22 -17.72
CA ARG A 268 -13.04 2.09 -18.26
C ARG A 268 -12.93 2.23 -19.78
N VAL A 269 -11.71 2.43 -20.30
CA VAL A 269 -11.44 2.48 -21.75
C VAL A 269 -11.83 1.15 -22.41
N MET A 270 -11.42 0.02 -21.82
CA MET A 270 -11.80 -1.33 -22.28
C MET A 270 -13.33 -1.51 -22.33
N LYS A 271 -14.04 -1.12 -21.26
CA LYS A 271 -15.50 -1.24 -21.19
C LYS A 271 -16.19 -0.40 -22.26
N GLN A 272 -15.71 0.81 -22.52
CA GLN A 272 -16.25 1.68 -23.57
C GLN A 272 -16.05 1.06 -24.96
N ALA A 273 -14.84 0.58 -25.26
CA ALA A 273 -14.54 -0.10 -26.52
C ALA A 273 -15.45 -1.32 -26.75
N VAL A 274 -15.58 -2.20 -25.75
CA VAL A 274 -16.46 -3.37 -25.83
C VAL A 274 -17.92 -2.97 -26.00
N ALA A 275 -18.38 -1.91 -25.33
CA ALA A 275 -19.74 -1.41 -25.49
C ALA A 275 -20.02 -0.94 -26.93
N GLY A 276 -19.04 -0.32 -27.59
CA GLY A 276 -19.11 0.03 -29.01
C GLY A 276 -19.19 -1.19 -29.94
N LEU A 277 -18.57 -2.32 -29.58
CA LEU A 277 -18.58 -3.55 -30.38
C LEU A 277 -19.84 -4.41 -30.23
N LEU A 278 -20.54 -4.31 -29.09
CA LEU A 278 -21.71 -5.15 -28.77
C LEU A 278 -22.79 -5.17 -29.88
N PRO A 279 -23.25 -4.02 -30.43
CA PRO A 279 -24.26 -4.04 -31.49
C PRO A 279 -23.83 -4.81 -32.73
N HIS A 280 -22.53 -4.77 -33.07
CA HIS A 280 -21.98 -5.47 -34.23
C HIS A 280 -21.86 -6.97 -33.98
N MET A 281 -21.50 -7.38 -32.75
CA MET A 281 -21.46 -8.78 -32.35
C MET A 281 -22.86 -9.41 -32.34
N GLU A 282 -23.87 -8.67 -31.85
CA GLU A 282 -25.27 -9.13 -31.89
C GLU A 282 -25.78 -9.28 -33.32
N ALA A 283 -25.46 -8.32 -34.20
CA ALA A 283 -25.82 -8.39 -35.63
C ALA A 283 -25.15 -9.57 -36.34
N GLU A 284 -23.86 -9.82 -36.06
CA GLU A 284 -23.12 -10.98 -36.59
C GLU A 284 -23.73 -12.30 -36.09
N LYS A 285 -24.05 -12.40 -34.79
CA LYS A 285 -24.68 -13.58 -34.20
C LYS A 285 -26.05 -13.88 -34.83
N LEU A 286 -26.86 -12.84 -35.07
CA LEU A 286 -28.14 -12.96 -35.76
C LEU A 286 -27.97 -13.39 -37.23
N ALA A 287 -26.98 -12.85 -37.94
CA ALA A 287 -26.69 -13.21 -39.33
C ALA A 287 -26.17 -14.66 -39.45
N ASN A 288 -25.31 -15.09 -38.54
CA ASN A 288 -24.78 -16.45 -38.50
C ASN A 288 -25.85 -17.48 -38.08
N ALA A 289 -26.72 -17.12 -37.13
CA ALA A 289 -27.88 -17.92 -36.76
C ALA A 289 -28.85 -18.09 -37.94
N ALA A 290 -29.05 -17.05 -38.77
CA ALA A 290 -29.84 -17.14 -39.99
C ALA A 290 -29.21 -18.05 -41.08
N ASN A 291 -27.89 -18.21 -41.05
CA ASN A 291 -27.12 -19.05 -41.99
C ASN A 291 -26.81 -20.46 -41.44
N GLY A 292 -27.32 -20.81 -40.25
CA GLY A 292 -27.09 -22.13 -39.63
C GLY A 292 -25.65 -22.36 -39.15
N VAL A 293 -24.87 -21.30 -38.98
CA VAL A 293 -23.47 -21.35 -38.52
C VAL A 293 -23.44 -21.00 -37.03
N ASP A 294 -23.07 -21.97 -36.19
CA ASP A 294 -22.81 -21.72 -34.77
C ASP A 294 -21.40 -21.14 -34.60
N THR A 295 -21.31 -19.81 -34.65
CA THR A 295 -20.08 -19.12 -34.25
C THR A 295 -20.07 -19.08 -32.73
N GLY A 296 -19.37 -20.05 -32.12
CA GLY A 296 -19.38 -20.32 -30.68
C GLY A 296 -19.31 -19.08 -29.78
N GLU A 297 -19.77 -19.27 -28.54
CA GLU A 297 -19.82 -18.21 -27.52
C GLU A 297 -18.45 -17.58 -27.28
N ARG A 298 -18.46 -16.31 -26.85
CA ARG A 298 -17.27 -15.56 -26.45
C ARG A 298 -16.42 -16.42 -25.50
N GLN A 299 -15.20 -16.74 -25.89
CA GLN A 299 -14.29 -17.48 -25.03
C GLN A 299 -13.72 -16.54 -23.96
N THR A 300 -14.26 -16.62 -22.75
CA THR A 300 -13.70 -15.94 -21.58
C THR A 300 -12.66 -16.84 -20.92
N ALA A 301 -11.77 -16.27 -20.13
CA ALA A 301 -10.77 -17.03 -19.37
C ALA A 301 -11.38 -17.84 -18.22
N GLY A 302 -12.67 -17.62 -17.92
CA GLY A 302 -13.44 -18.26 -16.86
C GLY A 302 -14.54 -17.34 -16.34
N LYS A 303 -15.55 -17.92 -15.70
CA LYS A 303 -16.71 -17.22 -15.12
C LYS A 303 -16.66 -17.26 -13.60
N ILE A 304 -16.72 -16.09 -12.97
CA ILE A 304 -16.52 -15.92 -11.53
C ILE A 304 -17.73 -15.23 -10.93
N LEU A 305 -18.37 -15.88 -9.96
CA LEU A 305 -19.44 -15.29 -9.19
C LEU A 305 -18.87 -14.60 -7.94
N MET A 306 -19.23 -13.36 -7.72
CA MET A 306 -18.80 -12.58 -6.55
C MET A 306 -19.99 -12.11 -5.72
N ALA A 307 -19.86 -12.18 -4.39
CA ALA A 307 -20.89 -11.69 -3.48
C ALA A 307 -20.30 -11.20 -2.16
N THR A 308 -20.86 -10.13 -1.60
CA THR A 308 -20.68 -9.82 -0.18
C THR A 308 -21.70 -10.62 0.63
N VAL A 309 -21.20 -11.34 1.63
CA VAL A 309 -22.00 -12.33 2.38
C VAL A 309 -23.16 -11.69 3.14
N LYS A 310 -24.13 -12.52 3.52
CA LYS A 310 -25.31 -12.12 4.28
C LYS A 310 -24.95 -11.30 5.52
N GLY A 311 -25.72 -10.22 5.75
CA GLY A 311 -25.53 -9.34 6.91
C GLY A 311 -24.38 -8.34 6.77
N ASP A 312 -23.65 -8.37 5.66
CA ASP A 312 -22.57 -7.42 5.35
C ASP A 312 -22.93 -6.56 4.13
N VAL A 313 -22.61 -5.28 4.21
CA VAL A 313 -23.03 -4.24 3.24
C VAL A 313 -21.86 -3.65 2.48
N HIS A 314 -20.62 -3.97 2.85
CA HIS A 314 -19.46 -3.32 2.27
C HIS A 314 -18.96 -4.07 1.03
N ASP A 315 -18.70 -3.33 -0.05
CA ASP A 315 -18.39 -3.91 -1.36
C ASP A 315 -17.23 -3.23 -2.11
N ILE A 316 -16.57 -2.22 -1.54
CA ILE A 316 -15.51 -1.48 -2.25
C ILE A 316 -14.41 -2.43 -2.73
N GLY A 317 -13.86 -3.25 -1.82
CA GLY A 317 -12.83 -4.24 -2.18
C GLY A 317 -13.33 -5.30 -3.17
N LYS A 318 -14.58 -5.75 -3.05
CA LYS A 318 -15.21 -6.69 -4.01
C LYS A 318 -15.25 -6.08 -5.42
N ASN A 319 -15.68 -4.83 -5.52
CA ASN A 319 -15.82 -4.14 -6.80
C ASN A 319 -14.45 -3.94 -7.46
N ILE A 320 -13.42 -3.61 -6.67
CA ILE A 320 -12.04 -3.52 -7.14
C ILE A 320 -11.56 -4.87 -7.70
N VAL A 321 -11.74 -5.97 -6.96
CA VAL A 321 -11.37 -7.32 -7.42
C VAL A 321 -12.13 -7.68 -8.70
N GLY A 322 -13.42 -7.40 -8.77
CA GLY A 322 -14.23 -7.65 -9.97
C GLY A 322 -13.71 -6.89 -11.20
N VAL A 323 -13.36 -5.60 -11.05
CA VAL A 323 -12.77 -4.82 -12.14
C VAL A 323 -11.42 -5.40 -12.58
N VAL A 324 -10.53 -5.73 -11.64
CA VAL A 324 -9.20 -6.28 -11.95
C VAL A 324 -9.30 -7.66 -12.62
N LEU A 325 -10.24 -8.51 -12.22
CA LEU A 325 -10.46 -9.79 -12.89
C LEU A 325 -11.09 -9.60 -14.28
N ALA A 326 -12.04 -8.67 -14.44
CA ALA A 326 -12.59 -8.34 -15.75
C ALA A 326 -11.51 -7.81 -16.72
N CYS A 327 -10.51 -7.07 -16.22
CA CYS A 327 -9.34 -6.65 -16.99
C CYS A 327 -8.52 -7.83 -17.55
N ASN A 328 -8.65 -9.03 -16.98
CA ASN A 328 -7.93 -10.24 -17.38
C ASN A 328 -8.84 -11.24 -18.12
N ASN A 329 -9.89 -10.74 -18.79
CA ASN A 329 -10.85 -11.52 -19.59
C ASN A 329 -11.68 -12.56 -18.81
N TYR A 330 -11.86 -12.38 -17.50
CA TYR A 330 -12.82 -13.16 -16.73
C TYR A 330 -14.22 -12.54 -16.81
N GLU A 331 -15.25 -13.37 -16.90
CA GLU A 331 -16.64 -12.93 -16.78
C GLU A 331 -17.02 -12.83 -15.30
N ILE A 332 -17.46 -11.65 -14.86
CA ILE A 332 -17.78 -11.39 -13.46
C ILE A 332 -19.29 -11.25 -13.26
N ILE A 333 -19.84 -12.11 -12.41
CA ILE A 333 -21.24 -12.07 -11.97
C ILE A 333 -21.27 -11.57 -10.54
N ASP A 334 -21.56 -10.28 -10.36
CA ASP A 334 -21.64 -9.67 -9.04
C ASP A 334 -23.09 -9.67 -8.51
N LEU A 335 -23.34 -10.39 -7.42
CA LEU A 335 -24.66 -10.47 -6.78
C LEU A 335 -24.95 -9.32 -5.81
N GLY A 336 -23.99 -8.42 -5.59
CA GLY A 336 -24.10 -7.29 -4.68
C GLY A 336 -23.81 -7.67 -3.22
N VAL A 337 -24.61 -7.11 -2.31
CA VAL A 337 -24.37 -7.17 -0.86
C VAL A 337 -25.51 -7.85 -0.09
N MET A 338 -25.20 -8.29 1.13
CA MET A 338 -26.12 -9.03 2.01
C MET A 338 -26.71 -10.28 1.33
N VAL A 339 -25.93 -10.97 0.49
CA VAL A 339 -26.45 -12.06 -0.34
C VAL A 339 -26.53 -13.37 0.47
N PRO A 340 -27.70 -14.03 0.56
CA PRO A 340 -27.82 -15.33 1.22
C PRO A 340 -27.10 -16.45 0.46
N ALA A 341 -26.54 -17.42 1.19
CA ALA A 341 -25.86 -18.59 0.63
C ALA A 341 -26.69 -19.34 -0.43
N ALA A 342 -27.99 -19.53 -0.19
CA ALA A 342 -28.89 -20.20 -1.12
C ALA A 342 -28.94 -19.52 -2.50
N LYS A 343 -28.96 -18.17 -2.54
CA LYS A 343 -28.96 -17.42 -3.79
C LYS A 343 -27.61 -17.53 -4.51
N ILE A 344 -26.51 -17.47 -3.76
CA ILE A 344 -25.15 -17.66 -4.30
C ILE A 344 -25.03 -19.02 -4.98
N LEU A 345 -25.42 -20.10 -4.29
CA LEU A 345 -25.37 -21.47 -4.82
C LEU A 345 -26.30 -21.67 -6.02
N GLN A 346 -27.52 -21.13 -5.95
CA GLN A 346 -28.48 -21.21 -7.04
C GLN A 346 -27.91 -20.54 -8.31
N THR A 347 -27.48 -19.28 -8.22
CA THR A 347 -26.92 -18.57 -9.36
C THR A 347 -25.64 -19.25 -9.87
N ALA A 348 -24.79 -19.77 -8.98
CA ALA A 348 -23.58 -20.48 -9.37
C ALA A 348 -23.88 -21.69 -10.28
N ARG A 349 -24.95 -22.45 -10.01
CA ARG A 349 -25.40 -23.54 -10.87
C ARG A 349 -26.01 -23.06 -12.17
N GLU A 350 -26.96 -22.12 -12.08
CA GLU A 350 -27.69 -21.60 -13.24
C GLU A 350 -26.74 -20.98 -14.27
N GLN A 351 -25.67 -20.33 -13.80
CA GLN A 351 -24.69 -19.65 -14.64
C GLN A 351 -23.47 -20.51 -14.96
N GLN A 352 -23.39 -21.72 -14.38
CA GLN A 352 -22.24 -22.64 -14.51
C GLN A 352 -20.90 -21.94 -14.27
N VAL A 353 -20.77 -21.32 -13.10
CA VAL A 353 -19.56 -20.54 -12.78
C VAL A 353 -18.40 -21.46 -12.40
N ASP A 354 -17.19 -21.04 -12.75
CA ASP A 354 -15.97 -21.80 -12.48
C ASP A 354 -15.40 -21.52 -11.09
N ILE A 355 -15.71 -20.36 -10.50
CA ILE A 355 -15.24 -19.94 -9.16
C ILE A 355 -16.32 -19.14 -8.44
N ILE A 356 -16.44 -19.32 -7.12
CA ILE A 356 -17.21 -18.44 -6.23
C ILE A 356 -16.24 -17.62 -5.38
N GLY A 357 -16.42 -16.30 -5.33
CA GLY A 357 -15.67 -15.37 -4.48
C GLY A 357 -16.57 -14.68 -3.45
N LEU A 358 -16.18 -14.73 -2.17
CA LEU A 358 -16.90 -14.11 -1.06
C LEU A 358 -16.12 -12.93 -0.48
N SER A 359 -16.85 -11.86 -0.18
CA SER A 359 -16.32 -10.67 0.51
C SER A 359 -16.99 -10.46 1.88
N GLY A 360 -16.21 -10.00 2.87
CA GLY A 360 -16.68 -9.64 4.20
C GLY A 360 -15.80 -8.62 4.90
N LEU A 361 -16.43 -7.65 5.57
CA LEU A 361 -15.84 -6.56 6.33
C LEU A 361 -15.93 -6.77 7.84
N ILE A 362 -17.02 -7.35 8.35
CA ILE A 362 -17.27 -7.48 9.80
C ILE A 362 -17.06 -8.91 10.31
N THR A 363 -16.91 -9.08 11.63
CA THR A 363 -16.62 -10.39 12.23
C THR A 363 -17.73 -11.44 11.98
N PRO A 364 -19.03 -11.10 12.07
CA PRO A 364 -20.10 -12.06 11.74
C PRO A 364 -20.02 -12.63 10.31
N SER A 365 -19.44 -11.89 9.37
CA SER A 365 -19.26 -12.31 7.98
C SER A 365 -18.37 -13.55 7.86
N LEU A 366 -17.46 -13.76 8.81
CA LEU A 366 -16.59 -14.94 8.85
C LEU A 366 -17.37 -16.24 9.10
N ASP A 367 -18.40 -16.17 9.95
CA ASP A 367 -19.28 -17.32 10.22
C ASP A 367 -20.14 -17.63 9.00
N GLU A 368 -20.63 -16.61 8.28
CA GLU A 368 -21.37 -16.78 7.02
C GLU A 368 -20.49 -17.40 5.93
N MET A 369 -19.20 -17.05 5.84
CA MET A 369 -18.26 -17.70 4.92
C MET A 369 -18.00 -19.16 5.29
N ALA A 370 -17.86 -19.48 6.58
CA ALA A 370 -17.72 -20.85 7.05
C ALA A 370 -19.00 -21.67 6.83
N HIS A 371 -20.17 -21.05 6.96
CA HIS A 371 -21.45 -21.66 6.61
C HIS A 371 -21.52 -21.94 5.11
N MET A 372 -21.15 -20.96 4.27
CA MET A 372 -21.12 -21.10 2.82
C MET A 372 -20.25 -22.27 2.36
N ALA A 373 -19.05 -22.43 2.92
CA ALA A 373 -18.17 -23.57 2.63
C ALA A 373 -18.83 -24.92 2.97
N ALA A 374 -19.51 -25.01 4.12
CA ALA A 374 -20.24 -26.21 4.52
C ALA A 374 -21.43 -26.50 3.59
N GLU A 375 -22.14 -25.46 3.13
CA GLU A 375 -23.25 -25.60 2.18
C GLU A 375 -22.75 -26.04 0.79
N MET A 376 -21.63 -25.50 0.31
CA MET A 376 -20.99 -25.98 -0.94
C MET A 376 -20.66 -27.47 -0.87
N GLU A 377 -20.11 -27.94 0.25
CA GLU A 377 -19.83 -29.38 0.47
C GLU A 377 -21.12 -30.20 0.49
N ARG A 378 -22.13 -29.76 1.27
CA ARG A 378 -23.43 -30.43 1.39
C ARG A 378 -24.14 -30.57 0.04
N GLU A 379 -23.98 -29.56 -0.80
CA GLU A 379 -24.63 -29.44 -2.10
C GLU A 379 -23.80 -29.96 -3.28
N GLY A 380 -22.62 -30.52 -2.99
CA GLY A 380 -21.82 -31.29 -3.95
C GLY A 380 -21.00 -30.45 -4.93
N PHE A 381 -20.73 -29.18 -4.62
CA PHE A 381 -19.84 -28.35 -5.43
C PHE A 381 -18.39 -28.86 -5.35
N ASP A 382 -17.62 -28.65 -6.41
CA ASP A 382 -16.19 -28.98 -6.51
C ASP A 382 -15.34 -27.81 -7.07
N ILE A 383 -15.99 -26.71 -7.47
CA ILE A 383 -15.34 -25.49 -7.92
C ILE A 383 -14.61 -24.76 -6.77
N PRO A 384 -13.54 -23.99 -7.06
CA PRO A 384 -12.82 -23.23 -6.04
C PRO A 384 -13.68 -22.16 -5.34
N LEU A 385 -13.35 -21.90 -4.07
CA LEU A 385 -13.95 -20.87 -3.23
C LEU A 385 -12.90 -19.84 -2.82
N LEU A 386 -13.02 -18.60 -3.29
CA LEU A 386 -12.16 -17.49 -2.89
C LEU A 386 -12.75 -16.75 -1.70
N ILE A 387 -11.91 -16.46 -0.71
CA ILE A 387 -12.25 -15.73 0.50
C ILE A 387 -11.42 -14.45 0.58
N GLY A 388 -12.08 -13.30 0.71
CA GLY A 388 -11.42 -12.00 0.86
C GLY A 388 -12.24 -10.98 1.66
N GLY A 389 -11.64 -9.82 1.92
CA GLY A 389 -12.24 -8.73 2.70
C GLY A 389 -11.58 -8.52 4.07
N ALA A 390 -11.86 -7.39 4.71
CA ALA A 390 -11.04 -6.85 5.81
C ALA A 390 -10.91 -7.76 7.04
N THR A 391 -11.94 -8.54 7.38
CA THR A 391 -11.90 -9.46 8.53
C THR A 391 -11.33 -10.82 8.19
N THR A 392 -11.16 -11.12 6.91
CA THR A 392 -10.63 -12.41 6.46
C THR A 392 -9.12 -12.47 6.65
N SER A 393 -8.61 -13.68 6.86
CA SER A 393 -7.18 -13.91 6.98
C SER A 393 -6.82 -15.32 6.57
N ARG A 394 -5.53 -15.52 6.25
CA ARG A 394 -4.97 -16.85 5.96
C ARG A 394 -5.23 -17.83 7.09
N VAL A 395 -5.03 -17.40 8.34
CA VAL A 395 -5.20 -18.25 9.53
C VAL A 395 -6.66 -18.63 9.72
N HIS A 396 -7.58 -17.67 9.67
CA HIS A 396 -9.01 -17.96 9.81
C HIS A 396 -9.50 -18.92 8.72
N THR A 397 -9.12 -18.67 7.46
CA THR A 397 -9.51 -19.51 6.33
C THR A 397 -9.01 -20.94 6.50
N ALA A 398 -7.73 -21.13 6.85
CA ALA A 398 -7.14 -22.44 7.07
C ALA A 398 -7.78 -23.22 8.23
N VAL A 399 -8.18 -22.53 9.31
CA VAL A 399 -8.66 -23.16 10.55
C VAL A 399 -10.18 -23.38 10.57
N LYS A 400 -10.96 -22.47 9.95
CA LYS A 400 -12.43 -22.42 10.13
C LYS A 400 -13.23 -22.65 8.87
N ILE A 401 -12.71 -22.24 7.70
CA ILE A 401 -13.45 -22.27 6.43
C ILE A 401 -13.04 -23.49 5.59
N HIS A 402 -11.76 -23.59 5.24
CA HIS A 402 -11.23 -24.66 4.39
C HIS A 402 -11.58 -26.08 4.88
N PRO A 403 -11.53 -26.40 6.19
CA PRO A 403 -11.89 -27.74 6.67
C PRO A 403 -13.36 -28.13 6.45
N ARG A 404 -14.23 -27.18 6.09
CA ARG A 404 -15.65 -27.40 5.82
C ARG A 404 -15.97 -27.68 4.36
N TYR A 405 -14.97 -27.58 3.47
CA TYR A 405 -15.13 -27.81 2.03
C TYR A 405 -13.96 -28.62 1.48
N ALA A 406 -14.16 -29.94 1.37
CA ALA A 406 -13.14 -30.90 0.99
C ALA A 406 -13.14 -31.22 -0.52
N ARG A 407 -14.31 -31.14 -1.16
CA ARG A 407 -14.49 -31.41 -2.59
C ARG A 407 -13.74 -30.42 -3.48
N GLY A 408 -13.77 -29.14 -3.14
CA GLY A 408 -13.02 -28.10 -3.85
C GLY A 408 -11.82 -27.59 -3.06
N GLN A 409 -11.30 -26.43 -3.50
CA GLN A 409 -10.22 -25.73 -2.79
C GLN A 409 -10.71 -24.35 -2.35
N THR A 410 -10.61 -24.07 -1.05
CA THR A 410 -10.79 -22.73 -0.49
C THR A 410 -9.46 -21.98 -0.51
N VAL A 411 -9.42 -20.76 -1.03
CA VAL A 411 -8.21 -19.93 -1.08
C VAL A 411 -8.51 -18.55 -0.53
N TYR A 412 -7.74 -18.15 0.48
CA TYR A 412 -7.68 -16.78 0.96
C TYR A 412 -6.86 -15.92 -0.02
N VAL A 413 -7.46 -14.82 -0.47
CA VAL A 413 -6.82 -13.86 -1.38
C VAL A 413 -6.71 -12.52 -0.64
N THR A 414 -5.49 -11.98 -0.59
CA THR A 414 -5.17 -10.77 0.19
C THR A 414 -5.74 -9.50 -0.42
N ASP A 415 -5.62 -9.37 -1.74
CA ASP A 415 -5.89 -8.15 -2.48
C ASP A 415 -6.19 -8.47 -3.95
N ALA A 416 -6.64 -7.47 -4.70
CA ALA A 416 -7.02 -7.63 -6.09
C ALA A 416 -5.84 -7.99 -7.00
N SER A 417 -4.61 -7.57 -6.68
CA SER A 417 -3.43 -7.90 -7.49
C SER A 417 -3.10 -9.39 -7.47
N ARG A 418 -3.29 -10.02 -6.31
CA ARG A 418 -3.08 -11.47 -6.14
C ARG A 418 -4.22 -12.29 -6.72
N ALA A 419 -5.43 -11.74 -6.78
CA ALA A 419 -6.61 -12.44 -7.28
C ALA A 419 -6.41 -13.02 -8.69
N VAL A 420 -5.78 -12.27 -9.59
CA VAL A 420 -5.54 -12.70 -10.99
C VAL A 420 -4.68 -13.96 -11.05
N GLY A 421 -3.54 -13.96 -10.36
CA GLY A 421 -2.62 -15.10 -10.34
C GLY A 421 -3.24 -16.34 -9.69
N VAL A 422 -4.04 -16.14 -8.64
CA VAL A 422 -4.76 -17.23 -7.97
C VAL A 422 -5.81 -17.86 -8.89
N VAL A 423 -6.65 -17.04 -9.52
CA VAL A 423 -7.69 -17.50 -10.45
C VAL A 423 -7.07 -18.22 -11.65
N SER A 424 -6.04 -17.64 -12.26
CA SER A 424 -5.31 -18.24 -13.40
C SER A 424 -4.75 -19.62 -13.04
N ALA A 425 -4.12 -19.77 -11.86
CA ALA A 425 -3.60 -21.04 -11.39
C ALA A 425 -4.71 -22.08 -11.11
N LEU A 426 -5.87 -21.64 -10.61
CA LEU A 426 -7.00 -22.53 -10.29
C LEU A 426 -7.77 -23.01 -11.51
N LEU A 427 -7.75 -22.27 -12.60
CA LEU A 427 -8.44 -22.59 -13.86
C LEU A 427 -7.54 -23.32 -14.87
N SER A 428 -6.21 -23.22 -14.74
CA SER A 428 -5.27 -23.92 -15.62
C SER A 428 -5.19 -25.42 -15.33
N ASN A 429 -5.36 -26.24 -16.36
CA ASN A 429 -5.24 -27.70 -16.26
C ASN A 429 -3.83 -28.17 -15.84
N GLU A 430 -2.79 -27.39 -16.16
CA GLU A 430 -1.40 -27.75 -15.86
C GLU A 430 -0.99 -27.37 -14.43
N THR A 431 -1.38 -26.18 -13.97
CA THR A 431 -0.89 -25.64 -12.69
C THR A 431 -1.83 -25.90 -11.51
N LYS A 432 -3.12 -26.16 -11.75
CA LYS A 432 -4.13 -26.36 -10.71
C LYS A 432 -3.76 -27.42 -9.69
N GLY A 433 -3.32 -28.60 -10.14
CA GLY A 433 -2.98 -29.72 -9.25
C GLY A 433 -1.89 -29.35 -8.24
N GLY A 434 -0.73 -28.91 -8.74
CA GLY A 434 0.39 -28.50 -7.89
C GLY A 434 0.07 -27.29 -7.02
N TYR A 435 -0.71 -26.32 -7.52
CA TYR A 435 -1.14 -25.17 -6.74
C TYR A 435 -2.05 -25.57 -5.56
N VAL A 436 -3.06 -26.41 -5.81
CA VAL A 436 -3.98 -26.91 -4.77
C VAL A 436 -3.23 -27.69 -3.70
N ASP A 437 -2.31 -28.57 -4.09
CA ASP A 437 -1.51 -29.37 -3.14
C ASP A 437 -0.65 -28.48 -2.24
N ASN A 438 -0.02 -27.44 -2.82
CA ASN A 438 0.76 -26.46 -2.08
C ASN A 438 -0.10 -25.71 -1.05
N VAL A 439 -1.27 -25.20 -1.46
CA VAL A 439 -2.18 -24.47 -0.55
C VAL A 439 -2.68 -25.39 0.58
N ARG A 440 -3.03 -26.64 0.28
CA ARG A 440 -3.47 -27.62 1.30
C ARG A 440 -2.37 -27.91 2.31
N ALA A 441 -1.14 -28.12 1.85
CA ALA A 441 0.01 -28.34 2.72
C ALA A 441 0.30 -27.12 3.61
N GLU A 442 0.21 -25.91 3.04
CA GLU A 442 0.36 -24.66 3.77
C GLU A 442 -0.73 -24.52 4.85
N TYR A 443 -1.99 -24.72 4.50
CA TYR A 443 -3.12 -24.54 5.43
C TYR A 443 -3.08 -25.55 6.57
N LYS A 444 -2.67 -26.79 6.29
CA LYS A 444 -2.40 -27.77 7.34
C LYS A 444 -1.34 -27.27 8.31
N LYS A 445 -0.21 -26.77 7.81
CA LYS A 445 0.87 -26.22 8.65
C LYS A 445 0.40 -25.05 9.50
N VAL A 446 -0.38 -24.13 8.91
CA VAL A 446 -0.95 -22.97 9.61
C VAL A 446 -1.93 -23.41 10.69
N ALA A 447 -2.83 -24.35 10.38
CA ALA A 447 -3.80 -24.87 11.34
C ALA A 447 -3.11 -25.61 12.51
N ASP A 448 -2.13 -26.46 12.22
CA ASP A 448 -1.35 -27.18 13.23
C ASP A 448 -0.59 -26.20 14.14
N ALA A 449 -0.01 -25.12 13.58
CA ALA A 449 0.67 -24.08 14.35
C ALA A 449 -0.29 -23.27 15.23
N HIS A 450 -1.46 -22.91 14.71
CA HIS A 450 -2.49 -22.21 15.46
C HIS A 450 -3.01 -23.07 16.64
N ALA A 451 -3.25 -24.37 16.41
CA ALA A 451 -3.69 -25.28 17.45
C ALA A 451 -2.67 -25.40 18.60
N ARG A 452 -1.37 -25.49 18.27
CA ARG A 452 -0.29 -25.46 19.28
C ARG A 452 -0.29 -24.14 20.07
N SER A 453 -0.34 -23.01 19.37
CA SER A 453 -0.36 -21.69 20.02
C SER A 453 -1.58 -21.49 20.94
N GLU A 454 -2.76 -21.99 20.55
CA GLU A 454 -3.95 -21.95 21.40
C GLU A 454 -3.83 -22.85 22.64
N ALA A 455 -3.19 -24.01 22.53
CA ALA A 455 -2.91 -24.88 23.67
C ALA A 455 -1.96 -24.24 24.68
N ASP A 456 -1.00 -23.45 24.21
CA ASP A 456 -0.03 -22.73 25.07
C ASP A 456 -0.64 -21.51 25.78
N LYS A 457 -1.79 -20.99 25.31
CA LYS A 457 -2.46 -19.82 25.91
C LYS A 457 -3.14 -20.18 27.22
N GLN A 458 -2.48 -19.84 28.32
CA GLN A 458 -3.09 -19.93 29.66
C GLN A 458 -4.12 -18.81 29.85
N ARG A 459 -5.39 -19.21 29.99
CA ARG A 459 -6.51 -18.33 30.34
C ARG A 459 -6.79 -18.42 31.83
N LEU A 460 -6.94 -17.27 32.48
CA LEU A 460 -7.33 -17.15 33.87
C LEU A 460 -8.85 -17.38 34.01
N PRO A 461 -9.28 -18.06 35.10
CA PRO A 461 -10.68 -18.00 35.53
C PRO A 461 -11.12 -16.55 35.68
N LEU A 462 -12.36 -16.24 35.28
CA LEU A 462 -12.89 -14.87 35.25
C LEU A 462 -12.73 -14.13 36.59
N ALA A 463 -12.96 -14.81 37.70
CA ALA A 463 -12.79 -14.23 39.04
C ALA A 463 -11.34 -13.75 39.29
N LYS A 464 -10.32 -14.49 38.83
CA LYS A 464 -8.92 -14.08 38.94
C LYS A 464 -8.60 -12.90 38.04
N ALA A 465 -9.15 -12.88 36.82
CA ALA A 465 -8.99 -11.75 35.91
C ALA A 465 -9.61 -10.46 36.50
N ARG A 466 -10.81 -10.56 37.10
CA ARG A 466 -11.46 -9.44 37.81
C ARG A 466 -10.66 -8.93 39.00
N ALA A 467 -10.04 -9.82 39.77
CA ALA A 467 -9.18 -9.43 40.88
C ALA A 467 -7.95 -8.62 40.42
N ASN A 468 -7.47 -8.86 39.19
CA ASN A 468 -6.38 -8.16 38.53
C ASN A 468 -6.87 -7.03 37.58
N ALA A 469 -8.03 -6.42 37.84
CA ALA A 469 -8.54 -5.29 37.07
C ALA A 469 -7.62 -4.06 37.15
N HIS A 470 -7.74 -3.14 36.18
CA HIS A 470 -7.05 -1.86 36.28
C HIS A 470 -7.67 -1.03 37.41
N ARG A 471 -6.84 -0.50 38.30
CA ARG A 471 -7.31 0.25 39.48
C ARG A 471 -6.95 1.72 39.35
N ILE A 472 -7.98 2.55 39.25
CA ILE A 472 -7.89 4.00 39.31
C ILE A 472 -8.23 4.45 40.74
N ASP A 473 -7.48 5.40 41.28
CA ASP A 473 -7.84 6.04 42.55
C ASP A 473 -8.99 7.04 42.34
N TRP A 474 -10.21 6.53 42.41
CA TRP A 474 -11.44 7.32 42.27
C TRP A 474 -11.64 8.32 43.42
N SER A 475 -10.95 8.16 44.55
CA SER A 475 -11.04 9.13 45.65
C SER A 475 -10.35 10.44 45.26
N ALA A 476 -9.19 10.35 44.62
CA ALA A 476 -8.38 11.46 44.12
C ALA A 476 -8.81 11.99 42.74
N TYR A 477 -9.68 11.26 42.02
CA TYR A 477 -10.22 11.69 40.74
C TYR A 477 -11.68 12.19 40.83
N LYS A 478 -12.00 13.17 40.01
CA LYS A 478 -13.38 13.65 39.81
C LYS A 478 -13.68 13.59 38.32
N PRO A 479 -14.52 12.65 37.86
CA PRO A 479 -14.89 12.58 36.46
C PRO A 479 -15.52 13.90 35.98
N PRO A 480 -15.15 14.38 34.78
CA PRO A 480 -15.70 15.61 34.24
C PRO A 480 -17.18 15.40 33.90
N LYS A 481 -18.03 16.32 34.34
CA LYS A 481 -19.44 16.34 33.92
C LYS A 481 -19.54 16.92 32.50
N PRO A 482 -20.18 16.22 31.55
CA PRO A 482 -20.43 16.75 30.22
C PRO A 482 -21.24 18.04 30.22
N SER A 483 -21.10 18.84 29.16
CA SER A 483 -21.85 20.09 29.00
C SER A 483 -23.35 19.89 28.71
N PHE A 484 -23.75 18.69 28.29
CA PHE A 484 -25.14 18.30 28.10
C PHE A 484 -25.31 16.81 28.44
N LEU A 485 -26.54 16.41 28.75
CA LEU A 485 -26.94 15.01 28.91
C LEU A 485 -28.15 14.73 28.02
N GLY A 486 -28.31 13.47 27.61
CA GLY A 486 -29.35 13.03 26.68
C GLY A 486 -28.91 13.01 25.22
N LEU A 487 -29.86 12.73 24.34
CA LEU A 487 -29.64 12.58 22.90
C LEU A 487 -29.60 13.94 22.21
N LYS A 488 -28.59 14.15 21.37
CA LYS A 488 -28.48 15.27 20.44
C LYS A 488 -28.37 14.74 19.01
N VAL A 489 -29.29 15.14 18.17
CA VAL A 489 -29.36 14.75 16.76
C VAL A 489 -28.82 15.88 15.88
N PHE A 490 -28.09 15.50 14.84
CA PHE A 490 -27.51 16.39 13.85
C PHE A 490 -28.09 16.04 12.48
N GLU A 491 -28.83 16.97 11.90
CA GLU A 491 -29.45 16.81 10.59
C GLU A 491 -28.84 17.82 9.62
N GLY A 492 -28.20 17.34 8.55
CA GLY A 492 -27.69 18.19 7.49
C GLY A 492 -26.45 19.00 7.89
N TRP A 493 -25.47 18.35 8.51
CA TRP A 493 -24.18 18.98 8.82
C TRP A 493 -23.50 19.50 7.55
N ASP A 494 -22.77 20.62 7.65
CA ASP A 494 -22.08 21.21 6.49
C ASP A 494 -21.02 20.26 5.92
N LEU A 495 -21.18 19.89 4.65
CA LEU A 495 -20.24 19.04 3.93
C LEU A 495 -18.85 19.68 3.84
N ALA A 496 -18.78 21.01 3.72
CA ALA A 496 -17.50 21.72 3.63
C ALA A 496 -16.73 21.67 4.95
N GLU A 497 -17.44 21.62 6.09
CA GLU A 497 -16.82 21.41 7.39
C GLU A 497 -16.31 19.96 7.53
N LEU A 498 -17.15 18.96 7.22
CA LEU A 498 -16.76 17.54 7.28
C LEU A 498 -15.55 17.23 6.40
N ALA A 499 -15.48 17.84 5.22
CA ALA A 499 -14.37 17.68 4.29
C ALA A 499 -12.99 17.99 4.90
N ARG A 500 -12.92 18.87 5.91
CA ARG A 500 -11.67 19.23 6.62
C ARG A 500 -11.19 18.14 7.57
N TYR A 501 -12.09 17.24 7.99
CA TYR A 501 -11.80 16.16 8.94
C TYR A 501 -11.57 14.81 8.25
N ILE A 502 -11.52 14.77 6.92
CA ILE A 502 -11.19 13.55 6.17
C ILE A 502 -9.72 13.18 6.45
N ASP A 503 -9.51 12.01 7.04
CA ASP A 503 -8.20 11.34 6.96
C ASP A 503 -8.08 10.68 5.58
N TRP A 504 -7.16 11.21 4.76
CA TRP A 504 -6.91 10.71 3.41
C TRP A 504 -6.04 9.45 3.41
N THR A 505 -5.44 9.05 4.54
CA THR A 505 -4.59 7.86 4.61
C THR A 505 -5.37 6.58 4.28
N PRO A 506 -6.53 6.28 4.88
CA PRO A 506 -7.36 5.15 4.47
C PRO A 506 -7.87 5.24 3.03
N PHE A 507 -8.08 6.45 2.52
CA PHE A 507 -8.48 6.65 1.12
C PHE A 507 -7.39 6.14 0.16
N PHE A 508 -6.12 6.52 0.36
CA PHE A 508 -5.01 5.99 -0.45
C PHE A 508 -4.83 4.48 -0.30
N GLN A 509 -4.95 3.96 0.93
CA GLN A 509 -4.88 2.51 1.17
C GLN A 509 -5.98 1.73 0.44
N THR A 510 -7.18 2.28 0.34
CA THR A 510 -8.29 1.70 -0.43
C THR A 510 -7.93 1.57 -1.92
N TRP A 511 -7.10 2.50 -2.40
CA TRP A 511 -6.57 2.50 -3.77
C TRP A 511 -5.22 1.78 -3.90
N GLU A 512 -4.85 0.93 -2.94
CA GLU A 512 -3.60 0.15 -2.93
C GLU A 512 -2.32 1.01 -2.98
N LEU A 513 -2.41 2.28 -2.58
CA LEU A 513 -1.27 3.18 -2.45
C LEU A 513 -0.77 3.18 -1.00
N LYS A 514 0.45 2.69 -0.79
CA LYS A 514 1.03 2.45 0.54
C LYS A 514 1.74 3.68 1.06
N GLY A 515 1.13 4.38 1.99
CA GLY A 515 1.77 5.53 2.62
C GLY A 515 0.82 6.24 3.56
N ARG A 516 1.32 7.30 4.22
CA ARG A 516 0.50 8.19 5.06
C ARG A 516 0.33 9.52 4.36
N TYR A 517 -0.87 10.07 4.37
CA TYR A 517 -1.11 11.44 3.91
C TYR A 517 -0.52 12.44 4.93
N PRO A 518 0.08 13.57 4.49
CA PRO A 518 0.31 13.98 3.09
C PRO A 518 1.58 13.42 2.46
N LYS A 519 2.46 12.74 3.22
CA LYS A 519 3.77 12.26 2.74
C LYS A 519 3.71 11.37 1.50
N ILE A 520 2.63 10.61 1.32
CA ILE A 520 2.43 9.76 0.13
C ILE A 520 2.38 10.56 -1.19
N LEU A 521 2.04 11.85 -1.15
CA LEU A 521 2.03 12.71 -2.34
C LEU A 521 3.44 12.97 -2.88
N ASP A 522 4.44 12.88 -2.01
CA ASP A 522 5.86 13.08 -2.30
C ASP A 522 6.62 11.74 -2.40
N ASP A 523 5.89 10.62 -2.42
CA ASP A 523 6.47 9.29 -2.56
C ASP A 523 7.11 9.12 -3.95
N GLU A 524 8.32 8.55 -3.98
CA GLU A 524 9.12 8.40 -5.18
C GLU A 524 8.44 7.56 -6.26
N ALA A 525 7.89 6.41 -5.87
CA ALA A 525 7.35 5.44 -6.81
C ALA A 525 5.90 5.79 -7.17
N GLN A 526 5.10 6.17 -6.18
CA GLN A 526 3.65 6.27 -6.31
C GLN A 526 3.11 7.70 -6.14
N GLY A 527 3.96 8.68 -5.81
CA GLY A 527 3.57 10.08 -5.60
C GLY A 527 2.87 10.73 -6.79
N PRO A 528 3.33 10.55 -8.05
CA PRO A 528 2.59 11.04 -9.22
C PRO A 528 1.16 10.48 -9.30
N ALA A 529 1.00 9.17 -9.10
CA ALA A 529 -0.30 8.52 -9.11
C ALA A 529 -1.17 8.95 -7.92
N ALA A 530 -0.57 9.14 -6.73
CA ALA A 530 -1.24 9.61 -5.53
C ALA A 530 -1.73 11.06 -5.69
N ARG A 531 -0.91 11.96 -6.26
CA ARG A 531 -1.31 13.34 -6.56
C ARG A 531 -2.47 13.39 -7.55
N GLN A 532 -2.39 12.65 -8.65
CA GLN A 532 -3.48 12.59 -9.62
C GLN A 532 -4.78 12.05 -9.00
N LEU A 533 -4.70 10.96 -8.23
CA LEU A 533 -5.87 10.41 -7.53
C LEU A 533 -6.46 11.42 -6.54
N PHE A 534 -5.62 12.13 -5.81
CA PHE A 534 -6.03 13.16 -4.86
C PHE A 534 -6.72 14.33 -5.56
N GLU A 535 -6.18 14.80 -6.68
CA GLU A 535 -6.77 15.85 -7.49
C GLU A 535 -8.16 15.44 -8.02
N ASP A 536 -8.29 14.23 -8.54
CA ASP A 536 -9.57 13.66 -9.00
C ASP A 536 -10.59 13.61 -7.85
N ALA A 537 -10.16 13.16 -6.66
CA ALA A 537 -11.00 13.09 -5.47
C ALA A 537 -11.41 14.48 -4.97
N GLN A 538 -10.50 15.45 -4.98
CA GLN A 538 -10.76 16.84 -4.60
C GLN A 538 -11.74 17.50 -5.58
N ALA A 539 -11.62 17.24 -6.88
CA ALA A 539 -12.56 17.73 -7.89
C ALA A 539 -13.97 17.17 -7.66
N MET A 540 -14.09 15.87 -7.42
CA MET A 540 -15.37 15.24 -7.08
C MET A 540 -15.95 15.77 -5.76
N LEU A 541 -15.11 15.91 -4.73
CA LEU A 541 -15.52 16.44 -3.42
C LEU A 541 -16.06 17.87 -3.52
N LYS A 542 -15.40 18.74 -4.31
CA LYS A 542 -15.89 20.10 -4.59
C LYS A 542 -17.29 20.06 -5.21
N LYS A 543 -17.53 19.15 -6.14
CA LYS A 543 -18.85 18.97 -6.78
C LYS A 543 -19.89 18.47 -5.79
N ILE A 544 -19.57 17.46 -4.99
CA ILE A 544 -20.43 16.92 -3.92
C ILE A 544 -20.88 18.03 -2.96
N ILE A 545 -19.96 18.90 -2.55
CA ILE A 545 -20.23 20.02 -1.64
C ILE A 545 -21.11 21.07 -2.32
N ALA A 546 -20.74 21.50 -3.54
CA ALA A 546 -21.46 22.54 -4.27
C ALA A 546 -22.90 22.14 -4.63
N GLU A 547 -23.09 20.90 -5.06
CA GLU A 547 -24.38 20.36 -5.51
C GLU A 547 -25.17 19.67 -4.39
N LYS A 548 -24.60 19.53 -3.18
CA LYS A 548 -25.23 18.90 -2.00
C LYS A 548 -25.80 17.51 -2.28
N TRP A 549 -24.97 16.62 -2.84
CA TRP A 549 -25.39 15.27 -3.26
C TRP A 549 -26.03 14.43 -2.15
N PHE A 550 -25.69 14.70 -0.89
CA PHE A 550 -26.28 14.05 0.26
C PHE A 550 -26.30 14.96 1.48
N ALA A 551 -27.11 14.61 2.48
CA ALA A 551 -27.19 15.30 3.75
C ALA A 551 -26.61 14.41 4.87
N PRO A 552 -25.43 14.75 5.42
CA PRO A 552 -24.86 14.02 6.54
C PRO A 552 -25.79 14.04 7.75
N ARG A 553 -25.93 12.90 8.41
CA ARG A 553 -26.72 12.75 9.64
C ARG A 553 -25.88 12.05 10.69
N GLY A 554 -26.05 12.45 11.94
CA GLY A 554 -25.39 11.82 13.08
C GLY A 554 -26.19 12.06 14.35
N ALA A 555 -25.92 11.26 15.37
CA ALA A 555 -26.46 11.48 16.70
C ALA A 555 -25.37 11.16 17.72
N ILE A 556 -25.33 11.95 18.79
CA ILE A 556 -24.50 11.70 19.97
C ILE A 556 -25.41 11.70 21.18
N GLY A 557 -25.04 10.98 22.22
CA GLY A 557 -25.70 11.13 23.51
C GLY A 557 -24.75 10.85 24.64
N LEU A 558 -25.00 11.50 25.76
CA LEU A 558 -24.18 11.42 26.97
C LEU A 558 -25.12 11.16 28.14
N TRP A 559 -24.85 10.12 28.93
CA TRP A 559 -25.72 9.74 30.04
C TRP A 559 -24.92 9.56 31.34
N PRO A 560 -25.55 9.80 32.50
CA PRO A 560 -24.97 9.37 33.77
C PRO A 560 -24.71 7.87 33.74
N ALA A 561 -23.48 7.47 34.06
CA ALA A 561 -23.04 6.09 33.98
C ALA A 561 -22.15 5.69 35.16
N ASN A 562 -22.21 4.43 35.58
CA ASN A 562 -21.24 3.85 36.52
C ASN A 562 -20.92 2.40 36.14
N ALA A 563 -19.69 1.98 36.48
CA ALA A 563 -19.30 0.59 36.36
C ALA A 563 -19.96 -0.27 37.45
N VAL A 564 -20.45 -1.44 37.06
CA VAL A 564 -20.90 -2.51 37.96
C VAL A 564 -20.29 -3.82 37.48
N GLY A 565 -19.22 -4.25 38.16
CA GLY A 565 -18.42 -5.38 37.71
C GLY A 565 -17.71 -5.07 36.39
N ASP A 566 -17.98 -5.88 35.36
CA ASP A 566 -17.38 -5.71 34.03
C ASP A 566 -18.24 -4.87 33.08
N ASP A 567 -19.41 -4.39 33.54
CA ASP A 567 -20.38 -3.70 32.69
C ASP A 567 -20.55 -2.24 33.12
N ILE A 568 -21.10 -1.43 32.22
CA ILE A 568 -21.39 -0.01 32.47
C ILE A 568 -22.91 0.18 32.46
N ARG A 569 -23.47 0.63 33.56
CA ARG A 569 -24.90 0.95 33.67
C ARG A 569 -25.13 2.41 33.35
N LEU A 570 -26.10 2.68 32.49
CA LEU A 570 -26.61 4.02 32.22
C LEU A 570 -27.85 4.28 33.07
N PHE A 571 -28.03 5.54 33.45
CA PHE A 571 -29.19 5.99 34.23
C PHE A 571 -29.97 7.06 33.47
N THR A 572 -31.25 7.20 33.81
CA THR A 572 -32.15 8.17 33.19
C THR A 572 -31.80 9.62 33.56
N ASP A 573 -31.23 9.84 34.75
CA ASP A 573 -30.84 11.16 35.26
C ASP A 573 -29.71 11.06 36.32
N ASP A 574 -29.23 12.22 36.78
CA ASP A 574 -28.15 12.33 37.76
C ASP A 574 -28.49 11.73 39.14
N LYS A 575 -29.77 11.42 39.43
CA LYS A 575 -30.17 10.76 40.69
C LYS A 575 -29.78 9.28 40.69
N ARG A 576 -29.57 8.69 39.52
CA ARG A 576 -29.12 7.29 39.35
C ARG A 576 -30.03 6.27 40.04
N SER A 577 -31.32 6.58 40.18
CA SER A 577 -32.32 5.70 40.81
C SER A 577 -32.96 4.74 39.83
N GLN A 578 -32.94 5.05 38.54
CA GLN A 578 -33.54 4.25 37.48
C GLN A 578 -32.50 3.97 36.39
N GLU A 579 -32.26 2.68 36.15
CA GLU A 579 -31.40 2.21 35.06
C GLU A 579 -32.09 2.40 33.71
N LEU A 580 -31.33 2.90 32.72
CA LEU A 580 -31.77 3.11 31.36
C LEU A 580 -31.34 1.95 30.45
N ALA A 581 -30.07 1.56 30.53
CA ALA A 581 -29.46 0.52 29.70
C ALA A 581 -28.18 -0.01 30.36
N THR A 582 -27.69 -1.15 29.89
CA THR A 582 -26.39 -1.70 30.29
C THR A 582 -25.53 -1.92 29.05
N PHE A 583 -24.32 -1.37 29.06
CA PHE A 583 -23.26 -1.64 28.10
C PHE A 583 -22.41 -2.79 28.62
N PHE A 584 -22.59 -3.96 28.02
CA PHE A 584 -21.83 -5.14 28.38
C PHE A 584 -20.42 -5.05 27.84
N THR A 585 -19.41 -5.29 28.68
CA THR A 585 -18.02 -5.27 28.26
C THR A 585 -17.33 -6.60 28.55
N LEU A 586 -16.21 -6.86 27.86
CA LEU A 586 -15.44 -8.09 28.03
C LEU A 586 -14.17 -7.80 28.81
N ARG A 587 -13.83 -8.70 29.73
CA ARG A 587 -12.56 -8.68 30.46
C ARG A 587 -11.52 -9.54 29.77
N GLN A 588 -10.32 -9.00 29.61
CA GLN A 588 -9.18 -9.79 29.13
C GLN A 588 -8.90 -10.96 30.07
N GLN A 589 -8.86 -12.20 29.57
CA GLN A 589 -8.63 -13.40 30.39
C GLN A 589 -7.26 -14.07 30.19
N LEU A 590 -6.40 -13.56 29.32
CA LEU A 590 -5.04 -14.09 29.21
C LEU A 590 -4.21 -13.72 30.45
N THR A 591 -3.38 -14.65 30.92
CA THR A 591 -2.43 -14.37 32.01
C THR A 591 -1.53 -13.19 31.62
N LYS A 592 -1.43 -12.21 32.52
CA LYS A 592 -0.58 -11.03 32.34
C LYS A 592 0.73 -11.17 33.11
N ARG A 593 1.81 -10.61 32.56
CA ARG A 593 3.14 -10.53 33.20
C ARG A 593 3.40 -9.10 33.69
N ASP A 594 4.40 -8.96 34.55
CA ASP A 594 4.95 -7.66 34.98
C ASP A 594 3.92 -6.74 35.63
N GLY A 595 2.99 -7.31 36.41
CA GLY A 595 1.96 -6.54 37.12
C GLY A 595 0.91 -5.88 36.22
N LYS A 596 0.87 -6.19 34.92
CA LYS A 596 -0.14 -5.64 34.01
C LYS A 596 -1.53 -6.13 34.37
N ALA A 597 -2.51 -5.22 34.29
CA ALA A 597 -3.90 -5.53 34.58
C ALA A 597 -4.59 -6.34 33.46
N ASN A 598 -5.60 -7.10 33.86
CA ASN A 598 -6.59 -7.72 32.99
C ASN A 598 -7.72 -6.73 32.73
N VAL A 599 -7.51 -5.81 31.79
CA VAL A 599 -8.39 -4.66 31.55
C VAL A 599 -9.76 -5.08 31.01
N ALA A 600 -10.81 -4.40 31.46
CA ALA A 600 -12.12 -4.30 30.83
C ALA A 600 -12.44 -2.83 30.52
N LEU A 601 -13.34 -2.54 29.56
CA LEU A 601 -13.70 -1.15 29.25
C LEU A 601 -14.39 -0.45 30.44
N SER A 602 -15.11 -1.21 31.28
CA SER A 602 -15.72 -0.69 32.49
C SER A 602 -14.72 -0.17 33.53
N ASP A 603 -13.46 -0.62 33.50
CA ASP A 603 -12.44 -0.20 34.48
C ASP A 603 -12.14 1.32 34.43
N PHE A 604 -12.51 1.98 33.32
CA PHE A 604 -12.30 3.42 33.10
C PHE A 604 -13.52 4.29 33.42
N VAL A 605 -14.58 3.71 33.97
CA VAL A 605 -15.78 4.42 34.45
C VAL A 605 -15.90 4.21 35.95
N ALA A 606 -16.21 5.26 36.70
CA ALA A 606 -16.24 5.19 38.16
C ALA A 606 -17.21 4.09 38.64
N PRO A 607 -16.76 3.19 39.53
CA PRO A 607 -17.61 2.17 40.12
C PRO A 607 -18.80 2.79 40.86
N LEU A 608 -19.97 2.15 40.78
CA LEU A 608 -21.18 2.66 41.44
C LEU A 608 -21.02 2.80 42.96
N ASP A 609 -20.28 1.87 43.58
CA ASP A 609 -19.98 1.87 45.03
C ASP A 609 -18.96 2.93 45.45
N SER A 610 -18.24 3.55 44.50
CA SER A 610 -17.37 4.70 44.78
C SER A 610 -18.13 5.98 45.15
N GLY A 611 -19.43 6.04 44.83
CA GLY A 611 -20.27 7.22 45.01
C GLY A 611 -19.89 8.40 44.10
N LYS A 612 -18.96 8.23 43.16
CA LYS A 612 -18.55 9.25 42.20
C LYS A 612 -19.50 9.27 41.00
N ALA A 613 -19.92 10.46 40.61
CA ALA A 613 -20.70 10.66 39.40
C ALA A 613 -19.79 10.60 38.16
N ASP A 614 -20.05 9.64 37.28
CA ASP A 614 -19.36 9.47 35.99
C ASP A 614 -20.36 9.36 34.82
N TYR A 615 -19.87 9.33 33.59
CA TYR A 615 -20.67 9.47 32.37
C TYR A 615 -20.12 8.59 31.24
N LEU A 616 -20.99 8.23 30.30
CA LEU A 616 -20.64 7.54 29.05
C LEU A 616 -21.27 8.26 27.86
#